data_AF-A0A1B3SLY6-F1
#
_entry.id   AF-A0A1B3SLY6-F1
#
_cell.length_a   1.000
_cell.length_b   1.000
_cell.length_c   1.000
_cell.angle_alpha   90.00
_cell.angle_beta   90.00
_cell.angle_gamma   90.00
#
_symmetry.space_group_name_H-M   'P 1'
#
loop_
_entity.id
_entity.type
_entity.pdbx_description
1 polymer ?
#
loop_
_entity_poly.entity_id
_entity_poly.type
_entity_poly.pdbx_seq_one_letter_code
_entity_poly.pdbx_strand_id
1 'polypeptide(L)'
;MKNIILFNINRNFKNKYFSIIYLICLLAIIAISFYLFTFETNLSQNTFQGLYIGIISFWILLLFYVNLCFISNAMILDTSNGILNLELSKKYRHIELLFYKLFANKIITIPTNCFLMFLLYLGLYIINPIDYDFFKSSLLFGLLTFFVLDLVFSSLLILFCSFKNTRIVYFLSSAIFVFYMFSPLLGKIQQIAAPNEYSQTGSLPEYEIQSVIDLEKLSKNQEGIVYNLMKNFSSLNNDYAYTLSAKPESNNSSCRPNGYDCLYQASRVSDLNYYKYMGGYNYIIKSGLMLDSLYFLNNSPSTNTNFTYSLSPNYQKSKVYLFLINTLYQSNNTDHFKDTFYYKPSKANLSGEDQLYDYTNWLIKDSTIANIKSSLNLTISDSDIKNEVKSLNRIVINDFTKSWYDNQQKYVNNKKYVSNGWIKDRDDEIQSQGKEPVLKLVDENQIYQNSILKNGNKLYMAVFFNLIDSYLSYNSTTDSLAWNTYRYEQIYQDITNKSMKYTKYFISNPFYFHQYLFMYLNPNMGYANEQKALYYSPFEELPVRTYGYIKNNNYEPLEYDNDFTNINKPRSLLYQDLEKIYTKEMKLTNRVVNTNFVIIGYLFVCLLFGSIGIVIYKKVNVI
;
A
#
# COMPACT_ATOMS: atom_id res chain seq x y z
N MET A 1 41.81 26.53 -15.00
CA MET A 1 40.60 25.83 -14.53
C MET A 1 40.24 24.60 -15.36
N LYS A 2 39.71 24.73 -16.60
CA LYS A 2 39.25 23.60 -17.44
C LYS A 2 40.27 22.45 -17.55
N ASN A 3 41.54 22.77 -17.81
CA ASN A 3 42.57 21.74 -17.97
C ASN A 3 42.87 20.96 -16.68
N ILE A 4 42.76 21.59 -15.50
CA ILE A 4 42.97 20.94 -14.20
C ILE A 4 41.81 19.95 -13.92
N ILE A 5 40.59 20.39 -14.20
CA ILE A 5 39.38 19.55 -14.06
C ILE A 5 39.48 18.32 -14.98
N LEU A 6 39.74 18.53 -16.27
CA LEU A 6 39.86 17.45 -17.26
C LEU A 6 41.03 16.51 -16.93
N PHE A 7 42.16 17.03 -16.47
CA PHE A 7 43.28 16.20 -16.03
C PHE A 7 42.87 15.27 -14.89
N ASN A 8 42.20 15.79 -13.85
CA ASN A 8 41.80 14.99 -12.70
C ASN A 8 40.76 13.92 -13.08
N ILE A 9 39.80 14.26 -13.94
CA ILE A 9 38.83 13.28 -14.48
C ILE A 9 39.55 12.19 -15.28
N ASN A 10 40.35 12.58 -16.27
CA ASN A 10 41.05 11.64 -17.15
C ASN A 10 41.99 10.71 -16.38
N ARG A 11 42.66 11.21 -15.34
CA ARG A 11 43.53 10.38 -14.50
C ARG A 11 42.77 9.24 -13.83
N ASN A 12 41.59 9.52 -13.27
CA ASN A 12 40.79 8.49 -12.61
C ASN A 12 40.23 7.49 -13.62
N PHE A 13 39.68 7.93 -14.76
CA PHE A 13 39.14 7.03 -15.77
C PHE A 13 40.20 6.21 -16.54
N LYS A 14 41.46 6.66 -16.56
CA LYS A 14 42.59 5.86 -17.06
C LYS A 14 42.97 4.70 -16.14
N ASN A 15 42.59 4.75 -14.86
CA ASN A 15 42.81 3.63 -13.94
C ASN A 15 41.80 2.53 -14.23
N LYS A 16 42.28 1.36 -14.68
CA LYS A 16 41.45 0.20 -15.02
C LYS A 16 40.55 -0.24 -13.86
N TYR A 17 41.08 -0.25 -12.63
CA TYR A 17 40.31 -0.64 -11.45
C TYR A 17 39.19 0.35 -11.12
N PHE A 18 39.45 1.65 -11.31
CA PHE A 18 38.42 2.67 -11.14
C PHE A 18 37.26 2.44 -12.09
N SER A 19 37.56 2.31 -13.39
CA SER A 19 36.56 2.12 -14.43
C SER A 19 35.78 0.80 -14.29
N ILE A 20 36.44 -0.29 -13.86
CA ILE A 20 35.78 -1.59 -13.63
C ILE A 20 34.80 -1.50 -12.46
N ILE A 21 35.22 -1.00 -11.30
CA ILE A 21 34.34 -0.90 -10.12
C ILE A 21 33.16 0.04 -10.40
N TYR A 22 33.44 1.19 -11.04
CA TYR A 22 32.43 2.15 -11.46
C TYR A 22 31.38 1.49 -12.38
N LEU A 23 31.82 0.76 -13.41
CA LEU A 23 30.92 0.08 -14.35
C LEU A 23 30.12 -1.06 -13.69
N ILE A 24 30.75 -1.87 -12.84
CA ILE A 24 30.07 -2.96 -12.11
C ILE A 24 28.95 -2.40 -11.23
N CYS A 25 29.20 -1.32 -10.50
CA CYS A 25 28.18 -0.70 -9.65
C CYS A 25 27.01 -0.16 -10.49
N LEU A 26 27.30 0.52 -11.61
CA LEU A 26 26.25 1.01 -12.52
C LEU A 26 25.38 -0.14 -13.06
N LEU A 27 26.02 -1.19 -13.57
CA LEU A 27 25.32 -2.35 -14.13
C LEU A 27 24.51 -3.08 -13.06
N ALA A 28 25.05 -3.24 -11.85
CA ALA A 28 24.34 -3.88 -10.75
C ALA A 28 23.11 -3.09 -10.31
N ILE A 29 23.22 -1.76 -10.16
CA ILE A 29 22.10 -0.88 -9.83
C ILE A 29 20.98 -1.01 -10.87
N ILE A 30 21.34 -0.94 -12.16
CA ILE A 30 20.38 -1.05 -13.26
C ILE A 30 19.74 -2.44 -13.25
N ALA A 31 20.54 -3.50 -13.24
CA ALA A 31 20.06 -4.88 -13.31
C ALA A 31 19.12 -5.23 -12.14
N ILE A 32 19.50 -4.89 -10.91
CA ILE A 32 18.68 -5.18 -9.72
C ILE A 32 17.37 -4.39 -9.76
N SER A 33 17.40 -3.12 -10.15
CA SER A 33 16.18 -2.30 -10.22
C SER A 33 15.22 -2.79 -11.31
N PHE A 34 15.72 -3.12 -12.50
CA PHE A 34 14.90 -3.69 -13.57
C PHE A 34 14.33 -5.07 -13.20
N TYR A 35 15.12 -5.91 -12.52
CA TYR A 35 14.64 -7.19 -12.00
C TYR A 35 13.50 -6.98 -11.00
N LEU A 36 13.65 -6.01 -10.09
CA LEU A 36 12.64 -5.67 -9.09
C LEU A 36 11.35 -5.19 -9.77
N PHE A 37 11.42 -4.28 -10.75
CA PHE A 37 10.24 -3.82 -11.48
C PHE A 37 9.55 -4.92 -12.29
N THR A 38 10.33 -5.83 -12.90
CA THR A 38 9.77 -6.87 -13.80
C THR A 38 9.11 -8.01 -13.04
N PHE A 39 9.70 -8.43 -11.91
CA PHE A 39 9.29 -9.64 -11.21
C PHE A 39 8.57 -9.40 -9.88
N GLU A 40 8.27 -8.14 -9.54
CA GLU A 40 7.63 -7.69 -8.29
C GLU A 40 6.62 -8.70 -7.72
N THR A 41 5.62 -9.09 -8.52
CA THR A 41 4.50 -9.95 -8.09
C THR A 41 4.90 -11.36 -7.67
N ASN A 42 6.08 -11.81 -8.08
CA ASN A 42 6.61 -13.15 -7.82
C ASN A 42 7.67 -13.15 -6.70
N LEU A 43 8.05 -11.97 -6.20
CA LEU A 43 9.08 -11.86 -5.16
C LEU A 43 8.47 -12.09 -3.79
N SER A 44 9.11 -12.96 -2.99
CA SER A 44 8.83 -13.00 -1.56
C SER A 44 9.28 -11.69 -0.90
N GLN A 45 8.67 -11.32 0.24
CA GLN A 45 9.07 -10.13 1.00
C GLN A 45 10.58 -10.11 1.31
N ASN A 46 11.15 -11.25 1.71
CA ASN A 46 12.59 -11.38 1.99
C ASN A 46 13.44 -11.14 0.75
N THR A 47 13.01 -11.64 -0.42
CA THR A 47 13.71 -11.43 -1.69
C THR A 47 13.66 -9.96 -2.09
N PHE A 48 12.49 -9.32 -1.96
CA PHE A 48 12.32 -7.89 -2.23
C PHE A 48 13.26 -7.05 -1.36
N GLN A 49 13.26 -7.30 -0.04
CA GLN A 49 14.16 -6.65 0.92
C GLN A 49 15.64 -6.83 0.55
N GLY A 50 16.05 -8.05 0.18
CA GLY A 50 17.43 -8.34 -0.23
C GLY A 50 17.87 -7.56 -1.47
N LEU A 51 17.01 -7.47 -2.49
CA LEU A 51 17.29 -6.68 -3.69
C LEU A 51 17.39 -5.19 -3.36
N TYR A 52 16.50 -4.69 -2.50
CA TYR A 52 16.49 -3.30 -2.04
C TYR A 52 17.79 -2.92 -1.31
N ILE A 53 18.26 -3.79 -0.40
CA ILE A 53 19.57 -3.65 0.25
C ILE A 53 20.69 -3.63 -0.80
N GLY A 54 20.60 -4.50 -1.80
CA GLY A 54 21.55 -4.56 -2.92
C GLY A 54 21.68 -3.22 -3.65
N ILE A 55 20.56 -2.61 -4.05
CA ILE A 55 20.53 -1.30 -4.73
C ILE A 55 21.26 -0.24 -3.87
N ILE A 56 20.88 -0.13 -2.60
CA ILE A 56 21.48 0.85 -1.66
C ILE A 56 22.99 0.61 -1.53
N SER A 57 23.40 -0.65 -1.37
CA SER A 57 24.80 -1.04 -1.17
C SER A 57 25.67 -0.69 -2.37
N PHE A 58 25.21 -0.99 -3.58
CA PHE A 58 25.94 -0.63 -4.81
C PHE A 58 26.00 0.88 -5.03
N TRP A 59 24.96 1.62 -4.65
CA TRP A 59 24.96 3.09 -4.73
C TRP A 59 25.94 3.71 -3.73
N ILE A 60 25.95 3.21 -2.49
CA ILE A 60 26.91 3.61 -1.46
C ILE A 60 28.34 3.34 -1.93
N LEU A 61 28.60 2.14 -2.45
CA LEU A 61 29.91 1.77 -2.99
C LEU A 61 30.34 2.69 -4.14
N LEU A 62 29.45 2.94 -5.10
CA LEU A 62 29.70 3.84 -6.23
C LEU A 62 30.09 5.24 -5.75
N LEU A 63 29.25 5.87 -4.92
CA LEU A 63 29.48 7.24 -4.48
C LEU A 63 30.69 7.35 -3.58
N PHE A 64 30.83 6.46 -2.59
CA PHE A 64 31.94 6.49 -1.67
C PHE A 64 33.28 6.30 -2.40
N TYR A 65 33.35 5.34 -3.32
CA TYR A 65 34.57 5.05 -4.06
C TYR A 65 34.98 6.19 -5.01
N VAL A 66 34.03 6.79 -5.73
CA VAL A 66 34.32 7.96 -6.59
C VAL A 66 34.84 9.13 -5.75
N ASN A 67 34.16 9.44 -4.64
CA ASN A 67 34.61 10.48 -3.73
C ASN A 67 36.01 10.20 -3.17
N LEU A 68 36.25 8.96 -2.71
CA LEU A 68 37.54 8.55 -2.14
C LEU A 68 38.66 8.74 -3.16
N CYS A 69 38.50 8.24 -4.38
CA CYS A 69 39.50 8.37 -5.43
C CYS A 69 39.79 9.84 -5.78
N PHE A 70 38.77 10.66 -6.00
CA PHE A 70 38.98 12.06 -6.41
C PHE A 70 39.55 12.93 -5.27
N ILE A 71 39.06 12.78 -4.05
CA ILE A 71 39.45 13.62 -2.91
C ILE A 71 40.84 13.23 -2.39
N SER A 72 41.12 11.93 -2.24
CA SER A 72 42.45 11.47 -1.82
C SER A 72 43.53 11.83 -2.84
N ASN A 73 43.22 11.74 -4.14
CA ASN A 73 44.09 12.21 -5.20
C ASN A 73 44.42 13.70 -5.05
N ALA A 74 43.39 14.53 -4.84
CA ALA A 74 43.53 15.98 -4.76
C ALA A 74 44.29 16.47 -3.52
N MET A 75 44.08 15.84 -2.36
CA MET A 75 44.60 16.32 -1.08
C MET A 75 45.88 15.60 -0.63
N ILE A 76 46.08 14.34 -1.01
CA ILE A 76 47.19 13.52 -0.55
C ILE A 76 48.18 13.25 -1.68
N LEU A 77 47.73 12.58 -2.75
CA LEU A 77 48.64 12.10 -3.80
C LEU A 77 49.24 13.23 -4.63
N ASP A 78 48.49 14.28 -4.92
CA ASP A 78 49.03 15.43 -5.65
C ASP A 78 50.10 16.17 -4.85
N THR A 79 49.98 16.17 -3.53
CA THR A 79 50.98 16.72 -2.60
C THR A 79 52.21 15.83 -2.55
N SER A 80 52.04 14.51 -2.37
CA SER A 80 53.16 13.57 -2.26
C SER A 80 53.94 13.40 -3.57
N ASN A 81 53.26 13.49 -4.71
CA ASN A 81 53.86 13.30 -6.03
C ASN A 81 54.38 14.61 -6.65
N GLY A 82 54.33 15.74 -5.92
CA GLY A 82 54.82 17.04 -6.38
C GLY A 82 53.97 17.71 -7.46
N ILE A 83 52.84 17.13 -7.85
CA ILE A 83 51.90 17.69 -8.85
C ILE A 83 51.39 19.05 -8.38
N LEU A 84 51.06 19.18 -7.09
CA LEU A 84 50.61 20.42 -6.49
C LEU A 84 51.66 21.54 -6.63
N ASN A 85 52.93 21.25 -6.39
CA ASN A 85 54.02 22.23 -6.51
C ASN A 85 54.19 22.73 -7.96
N LEU A 86 54.03 21.82 -8.94
CA LEU A 86 54.05 22.16 -10.37
C LEU A 86 52.84 23.02 -10.79
N GLU A 87 51.71 22.88 -10.14
CA GLU A 87 50.53 23.71 -10.38
C GLU A 87 50.67 25.09 -9.72
N LEU A 88 51.24 25.15 -8.50
CA LEU A 88 51.53 26.40 -7.80
C LEU A 88 52.57 27.24 -8.55
N SER A 89 53.60 26.62 -9.15
CA SER A 89 54.60 27.35 -9.96
C SER A 89 53.99 28.02 -11.21
N LYS A 90 52.82 27.54 -11.67
CA LYS A 90 52.02 28.17 -12.73
C LYS A 90 51.11 29.30 -12.23
N LYS A 91 51.36 29.84 -11.02
CA LYS A 91 50.66 30.97 -10.39
C LYS A 91 49.19 30.69 -9.99
N TYR A 92 48.79 29.42 -9.86
CA TYR A 92 47.49 29.09 -9.29
C TYR A 92 47.52 29.19 -7.76
N ARG A 93 46.43 29.65 -7.13
CA ARG A 93 46.33 29.66 -5.67
C ARG A 93 46.01 28.28 -5.13
N HIS A 94 46.64 27.89 -4.02
CA HIS A 94 46.49 26.57 -3.40
C HIS A 94 45.03 26.18 -3.13
N ILE A 95 44.24 27.09 -2.54
CA ILE A 95 42.83 26.81 -2.22
C ILE A 95 41.95 26.69 -3.47
N GLU A 96 42.23 27.49 -4.50
CA GLU A 96 41.49 27.45 -5.77
C GLU A 96 41.74 26.12 -6.49
N LEU A 97 42.98 25.61 -6.47
CA LEU A 97 43.31 24.28 -7.01
C LEU A 97 42.53 23.17 -6.32
N LEU A 98 42.42 23.20 -4.99
CA LEU A 98 41.63 22.23 -4.23
C LEU A 98 40.17 22.28 -4.67
N PHE A 99 39.55 23.47 -4.73
CA PHE A 99 38.16 23.61 -5.16
C PHE A 99 37.94 23.16 -6.60
N TYR A 100 38.84 23.44 -7.54
CA TYR A 100 38.72 22.92 -8.91
C TYR A 100 38.74 21.39 -8.98
N LYS A 101 39.58 20.74 -8.16
CA LYS A 101 39.66 19.27 -8.11
C LYS A 101 38.47 18.65 -7.39
N LEU A 102 37.96 19.27 -6.32
CA LEU A 102 36.71 18.87 -5.65
C LEU A 102 35.50 19.07 -6.57
N PHE A 103 35.48 20.14 -7.38
CA PHE A 103 34.44 20.37 -8.37
C PHE A 103 34.45 19.31 -9.48
N ALA A 104 35.64 18.82 -9.88
CA ALA A 104 35.76 17.73 -10.84
C ALA A 104 35.05 16.44 -10.38
N ASN A 105 35.08 16.15 -9.07
CA ASN A 105 34.32 15.04 -8.49
C ASN A 105 32.80 15.22 -8.67
N LYS A 106 32.29 16.44 -8.46
CA LYS A 106 30.85 16.76 -8.60
C LYS A 106 30.37 16.76 -10.05
N ILE A 107 31.24 17.08 -11.00
CA ILE A 107 30.98 16.90 -12.45
C ILE A 107 30.77 15.43 -12.81
N ILE A 108 31.28 14.47 -12.02
CA ILE A 108 31.04 13.05 -12.23
C ILE A 108 29.82 12.59 -11.44
N THR A 109 29.83 12.76 -10.12
CA THR A 109 28.80 12.21 -9.23
C THR A 109 27.40 12.75 -9.49
N ILE A 110 27.23 14.05 -9.75
CA ILE A 110 25.90 14.64 -10.01
C ILE A 110 25.31 14.10 -11.32
N PRO A 111 25.98 14.20 -12.50
CA PRO A 111 25.45 13.61 -13.72
C PRO A 111 25.23 12.10 -13.64
N THR A 112 26.08 11.35 -12.93
CA THR A 112 25.88 9.91 -12.75
C THR A 112 24.59 9.61 -11.98
N ASN A 113 24.33 10.32 -10.87
CA ASN A 113 23.07 10.17 -10.13
C ASN A 113 21.85 10.57 -10.99
N CYS A 114 21.93 11.70 -11.69
CA CYS A 114 20.87 12.13 -12.60
C CYS A 114 20.60 11.09 -13.71
N PHE A 115 21.66 10.54 -14.31
CA PHE A 115 21.56 9.53 -15.35
C PHE A 115 20.92 8.23 -14.83
N LEU A 116 21.36 7.73 -13.68
CA LEU A 116 20.76 6.55 -13.06
C LEU A 116 19.29 6.77 -12.73
N MET A 117 18.94 7.91 -12.11
CA MET A 117 17.55 8.24 -11.83
C MET A 117 16.69 8.33 -13.09
N PHE A 118 17.22 8.95 -14.16
CA PHE A 118 16.53 9.04 -15.44
C PHE A 118 16.28 7.65 -16.04
N LEU A 119 17.28 6.77 -16.03
CA LEU A 119 17.13 5.39 -16.50
C LEU A 119 16.10 4.61 -15.68
N LEU A 120 16.10 4.77 -14.36
CA LEU A 120 15.14 4.09 -13.49
C LEU A 120 13.73 4.63 -13.65
N TYR A 121 13.58 5.94 -13.83
CA TYR A 121 12.29 6.55 -14.19
C TYR A 121 11.76 6.01 -15.53
N LEU A 122 12.63 5.93 -16.55
CA LEU A 122 12.29 5.37 -17.86
C LEU A 122 11.91 3.89 -17.73
N GLY A 123 12.69 3.10 -16.99
CA GLY A 123 12.41 1.69 -16.74
C GLY A 123 11.07 1.48 -16.03
N LEU A 124 10.76 2.31 -15.02
CA LEU A 124 9.49 2.27 -14.31
C LEU A 124 8.29 2.53 -15.25
N TYR A 125 8.42 3.49 -16.17
CA TYR A 125 7.38 3.81 -17.14
C TYR A 125 7.21 2.72 -18.22
N ILE A 126 8.31 2.14 -18.70
CA ILE A 126 8.28 1.08 -19.72
C ILE A 126 7.69 -0.22 -19.16
N ILE A 127 8.13 -0.63 -17.97
CA ILE A 127 7.69 -1.90 -17.35
C ILE A 127 6.28 -1.76 -16.78
N ASN A 128 5.94 -0.59 -16.24
CA ASN A 128 4.65 -0.30 -15.61
C ASN A 128 4.24 -1.36 -14.57
N PRO A 129 5.03 -1.52 -13.48
CA PRO A 129 4.79 -2.51 -12.43
C PRO A 129 3.44 -2.30 -11.74
N ILE A 130 3.01 -3.27 -10.94
CA ILE A 130 1.67 -3.25 -10.34
C ILE A 130 1.55 -2.11 -9.35
N ASP A 131 2.56 -1.96 -8.51
CA ASP A 131 2.63 -0.85 -7.60
C ASP A 131 3.42 0.33 -8.19
N TYR A 132 3.09 0.73 -9.42
CA TYR A 132 3.69 1.89 -10.09
C TYR A 132 3.70 3.13 -9.16
N ASP A 133 2.59 3.39 -8.47
CA ASP A 133 2.49 4.52 -7.55
C ASP A 133 3.41 4.38 -6.34
N PHE A 134 3.62 3.17 -5.80
CA PHE A 134 4.57 2.94 -4.72
C PHE A 134 6.01 3.20 -5.20
N PHE A 135 6.42 2.63 -6.33
CA PHE A 135 7.77 2.86 -6.86
C PHE A 135 8.03 4.31 -7.22
N LYS A 136 7.04 4.98 -7.82
CA LYS A 136 7.13 6.39 -8.15
C LYS A 136 7.21 7.25 -6.89
N SER A 137 6.33 7.03 -5.92
CA SER A 137 6.21 7.92 -4.75
C SER A 137 7.20 7.63 -3.62
N SER A 138 7.68 6.39 -3.50
CA SER A 138 8.66 5.95 -2.51
C SER A 138 10.05 5.81 -3.12
N LEU A 139 10.29 4.75 -3.90
CA LEU A 139 11.63 4.36 -4.35
C LEU A 139 12.32 5.45 -5.19
N LEU A 140 11.64 5.98 -6.23
CA LEU A 140 12.23 6.96 -7.13
C LEU A 140 12.50 8.31 -6.43
N PHE A 141 11.55 8.78 -5.61
CA PHE A 141 11.77 9.96 -4.77
C PHE A 141 12.88 9.70 -3.75
N GLY A 142 12.90 8.52 -3.15
CA GLY A 142 13.92 8.04 -2.24
C GLY A 142 15.32 8.16 -2.81
N LEU A 143 15.52 7.81 -4.08
CA LEU A 143 16.82 7.91 -4.74
C LEU A 143 17.43 9.31 -4.71
N LEU A 144 16.62 10.37 -4.55
CA LEU A 144 17.14 11.74 -4.37
C LEU A 144 18.02 11.88 -3.12
N THR A 145 17.85 11.01 -2.12
CA THR A 145 18.69 10.99 -0.91
C THR A 145 20.16 10.72 -1.20
N PHE A 146 20.48 10.08 -2.33
CA PHE A 146 21.86 9.83 -2.74
C PHE A 146 22.62 11.10 -3.12
N PHE A 147 21.94 12.21 -3.45
CA PHE A 147 22.59 13.53 -3.56
C PHE A 147 23.07 14.04 -2.20
N VAL A 148 22.23 13.88 -1.16
CA VAL A 148 22.61 14.26 0.21
C VAL A 148 23.74 13.37 0.71
N LEU A 149 23.67 12.07 0.45
CA LEU A 149 24.71 11.12 0.85
C LEU A 149 26.05 11.39 0.15
N ASP A 150 26.04 11.76 -1.13
CA ASP A 150 27.24 12.18 -1.86
C ASP A 150 27.92 13.41 -1.24
N LEU A 151 27.13 14.36 -0.71
CA LEU A 151 27.67 15.50 0.06
C LEU A 151 28.28 15.03 1.39
N VAL A 152 27.61 14.13 2.11
CA VAL A 152 28.10 13.57 3.38
C VAL A 152 29.44 12.87 3.18
N PHE A 153 29.55 12.00 2.17
CA PHE A 153 30.79 11.30 1.84
C PHE A 153 31.90 12.27 1.42
N SER A 154 31.59 13.26 0.58
CA SER A 154 32.56 14.32 0.24
C SER A 154 33.11 15.01 1.49
N SER A 155 32.24 15.49 2.38
CA SER A 155 32.66 16.25 3.56
C SER A 155 33.46 15.42 4.55
N LEU A 156 33.06 14.17 4.79
CA LEU A 156 33.81 13.24 5.64
C LEU A 156 35.19 12.94 5.05
N LEU A 157 35.28 12.69 3.74
CA LEU A 157 36.55 12.40 3.08
C LEU A 157 37.47 13.61 3.01
N ILE A 158 36.93 14.83 2.85
CA ILE A 158 37.70 16.08 2.98
C ILE A 158 38.31 16.18 4.39
N LEU A 159 37.53 15.88 5.43
CA LEU A 159 38.02 15.86 6.81
C LEU A 159 39.13 14.81 6.99
N PHE A 160 38.95 13.57 6.55
CA PHE A 160 39.97 12.53 6.73
C PHE A 160 41.24 12.80 5.92
N CYS A 161 41.09 13.25 4.68
CA CYS A 161 42.23 13.61 3.82
C CYS A 161 42.99 14.85 4.30
N SER A 162 42.38 15.69 5.13
CA SER A 162 43.05 16.87 5.70
C SER A 162 44.25 16.53 6.59
N PHE A 163 44.28 15.32 7.20
CA PHE A 163 45.39 14.87 8.04
C PHE A 163 46.65 14.45 7.27
N LYS A 164 46.56 14.33 5.93
CA LYS A 164 47.64 13.89 5.01
C LYS A 164 48.31 12.55 5.32
N ASN A 165 47.83 11.79 6.29
CA ASN A 165 48.37 10.47 6.62
C ASN A 165 47.51 9.39 5.95
N THR A 166 48.07 8.74 4.92
CA THR A 166 47.38 7.70 4.15
C THR A 166 46.83 6.58 5.05
N ARG A 167 47.56 6.16 6.10
CA ARG A 167 47.09 5.11 7.02
C ARG A 167 45.84 5.55 7.79
N ILE A 168 45.82 6.78 8.29
CA ILE A 168 44.67 7.34 9.00
C ILE A 168 43.47 7.47 8.05
N VAL A 169 43.72 7.95 6.82
CA VAL A 169 42.67 8.09 5.80
C VAL A 169 42.06 6.75 5.46
N TYR A 170 42.87 5.72 5.19
CA TYR A 170 42.35 4.38 4.88
C TYR A 170 41.59 3.78 6.06
N PHE A 171 42.08 3.96 7.29
CA PHE A 171 41.39 3.46 8.49
C PHE A 171 40.02 4.14 8.68
N LEU A 172 39.97 5.46 8.73
CA LEU A 172 38.73 6.21 8.95
C LEU A 172 37.73 6.04 7.80
N SER A 173 38.22 6.07 6.56
CA SER A 173 37.39 5.88 5.36
C SER A 173 36.82 4.47 5.32
N SER A 174 37.63 3.44 5.59
CA SER A 174 37.15 2.05 5.64
C SER A 174 36.13 1.85 6.75
N ALA A 175 36.38 2.40 7.95
CA ALA A 175 35.44 2.29 9.07
C ALA A 175 34.07 2.89 8.72
N ILE A 176 34.04 4.09 8.18
CA ILE A 176 32.80 4.75 7.77
C ILE A 176 32.14 4.06 6.58
N PHE A 177 32.92 3.62 5.60
CA PHE A 177 32.40 2.83 4.49
C PHE A 177 31.70 1.56 4.99
N VAL A 178 32.32 0.82 5.91
CA VAL A 178 31.73 -0.37 6.53
C VAL A 178 30.45 0.00 7.29
N PHE A 179 30.45 1.06 8.11
CA PHE A 179 29.24 1.47 8.82
C PHE A 179 28.08 1.83 7.89
N TYR A 180 28.33 2.53 6.78
CA TYR A 180 27.28 2.86 5.81
C TYR A 180 26.86 1.64 4.97
N MET A 181 27.81 0.83 4.50
CA MET A 181 27.54 -0.36 3.69
C MET A 181 26.75 -1.41 4.48
N PHE A 182 27.07 -1.60 5.76
CA PHE A 182 26.37 -2.51 6.67
C PHE A 182 25.24 -1.84 7.46
N SER A 183 25.01 -0.53 7.30
CA SER A 183 23.87 0.15 7.91
C SER A 183 22.54 -0.57 7.67
N PRO A 184 22.29 -1.21 6.50
CA PRO A 184 21.06 -1.96 6.26
C PRO A 184 20.90 -3.15 7.21
N LEU A 185 22.00 -3.85 7.48
CA LEU A 185 22.02 -4.99 8.39
C LEU A 185 21.94 -4.56 9.85
N LEU A 186 22.57 -3.44 10.22
CA LEU A 186 22.45 -2.86 11.56
C LEU A 186 21.01 -2.42 11.87
N GLY A 187 20.31 -1.85 10.88
CA GLY A 187 18.87 -1.56 10.98
C GLY A 187 18.07 -2.82 11.29
N LYS A 188 18.32 -3.92 10.58
CA LYS A 188 17.68 -5.21 10.84
C LYS A 188 17.98 -5.81 12.23
N ILE A 189 19.17 -5.58 12.78
CA ILE A 189 19.46 -5.99 14.17
C ILE A 189 18.66 -5.13 15.16
N GLN A 190 18.56 -3.82 14.92
CA GLN A 190 17.72 -2.93 15.71
C GLN A 190 16.24 -3.33 15.63
N GLN A 191 15.77 -3.82 14.48
CA GLN A 191 14.44 -4.40 14.32
C GLN A 191 14.22 -5.58 15.27
N ILE A 192 15.11 -6.58 15.29
CA ILE A 192 14.96 -7.78 16.14
C ILE A 192 14.82 -7.42 17.64
N ALA A 193 15.39 -6.30 18.08
CA ALA A 193 15.27 -5.84 19.47
C ALA A 193 13.96 -5.07 19.75
N ALA A 194 13.31 -4.52 18.73
CA ALA A 194 12.12 -3.66 18.87
C ALA A 194 10.91 -4.36 19.49
N PRO A 195 10.56 -5.62 19.16
CA PRO A 195 9.42 -6.32 19.77
C PRO A 195 9.50 -6.45 21.29
N ASN A 196 10.72 -6.50 21.84
CA ASN A 196 10.93 -6.60 23.28
C ASN A 196 10.69 -5.27 24.02
N GLU A 197 10.91 -4.13 23.34
CA GLU A 197 10.70 -2.79 23.92
C GLU A 197 9.31 -2.21 23.60
N TYR A 198 8.74 -2.62 22.48
CA TYR A 198 7.44 -2.18 21.96
C TYR A 198 6.59 -3.44 21.76
N SER A 199 5.64 -3.69 22.66
CA SER A 199 4.66 -4.80 22.60
C SER A 199 3.75 -4.77 21.36
N GLN A 200 4.03 -3.89 20.41
CA GLN A 200 3.17 -3.39 19.34
C GLN A 200 3.63 -3.85 17.93
N THR A 201 4.82 -4.43 17.75
CA THR A 201 5.47 -4.77 16.46
C THR A 201 4.80 -5.85 15.58
N GLY A 202 3.63 -6.37 15.95
CA GLY A 202 3.04 -7.56 15.31
C GLY A 202 1.78 -7.34 14.47
N SER A 203 1.17 -6.15 14.50
CA SER A 203 -0.07 -5.90 13.76
C SER A 203 0.25 -5.32 12.39
N LEU A 204 0.20 -6.17 11.35
CA LEU A 204 0.43 -5.74 9.97
C LEU A 204 -0.46 -4.53 9.65
N PRO A 205 0.09 -3.47 9.05
CA PRO A 205 -0.69 -2.28 8.76
C PRO A 205 -1.75 -2.56 7.69
N GLU A 206 -2.97 -2.07 7.94
CA GLU A 206 -4.07 -2.22 6.99
C GLU A 206 -3.96 -1.17 5.87
N TYR A 207 -3.52 -1.61 4.68
CA TYR A 207 -3.41 -0.77 3.48
C TYR A 207 -4.73 -0.10 3.08
N GLU A 208 -5.83 -0.77 3.40
CA GLU A 208 -7.21 -0.46 3.04
C GLU A 208 -7.72 0.81 3.75
N ILE A 209 -7.09 1.17 4.87
CA ILE A 209 -7.46 2.34 5.69
C ILE A 209 -7.36 3.65 4.90
N GLN A 210 -6.41 3.77 3.96
CA GLN A 210 -6.34 4.96 3.11
C GLN A 210 -7.62 5.10 2.26
N SER A 211 -8.12 3.99 1.72
CA SER A 211 -9.34 3.98 0.91
C SER A 211 -10.58 4.31 1.75
N VAL A 212 -10.62 3.81 3.00
CA VAL A 212 -11.67 4.13 3.98
C VAL A 212 -11.67 5.62 4.34
N ILE A 213 -10.50 6.20 4.63
CA ILE A 213 -10.34 7.64 4.93
C ILE A 213 -10.74 8.51 3.73
N ASP A 214 -10.38 8.11 2.52
CA ASP A 214 -10.74 8.87 1.33
C ASP A 214 -12.24 8.76 1.01
N LEU A 215 -12.86 7.61 1.29
CA LEU A 215 -14.31 7.43 1.22
C LEU A 215 -15.03 8.31 2.26
N GLU A 216 -14.54 8.38 3.50
CA GLU A 216 -15.05 9.28 4.55
C GLU A 216 -15.05 10.74 4.09
N LYS A 217 -13.97 11.21 3.43
CA LYS A 217 -13.92 12.59 2.94
C LYS A 217 -15.02 12.88 1.93
N LEU A 218 -15.34 11.92 1.05
CA LEU A 218 -16.45 12.07 0.10
C LEU A 218 -17.81 12.02 0.80
N SER A 219 -17.95 11.19 1.85
CA SER A 219 -19.19 11.11 2.62
C SER A 219 -19.53 12.39 3.38
N LYS A 220 -18.59 13.33 3.58
CA LYS A 220 -18.85 14.64 4.19
C LYS A 220 -19.61 15.61 3.28
N ASN A 221 -19.64 15.38 1.96
CA ASN A 221 -20.44 16.19 1.04
C ASN A 221 -21.91 15.77 1.07
N GLN A 222 -22.74 16.49 1.83
CA GLN A 222 -24.15 16.13 2.05
C GLN A 222 -25.01 16.11 0.77
N GLU A 223 -24.58 16.80 -0.28
CA GLU A 223 -25.25 16.81 -1.58
C GLU A 223 -24.62 15.81 -2.57
N GLY A 224 -23.57 15.10 -2.17
CA GLY A 224 -22.80 14.19 -3.00
C GLY A 224 -23.42 12.80 -3.16
N ILE A 225 -22.89 12.04 -4.10
CA ILE A 225 -23.28 10.65 -4.37
C ILE A 225 -23.01 9.78 -3.14
N VAL A 226 -21.78 9.83 -2.61
CA VAL A 226 -21.31 8.93 -1.56
C VAL A 226 -22.13 9.11 -0.28
N TYR A 227 -22.36 10.37 0.14
CA TYR A 227 -23.24 10.65 1.28
C TYR A 227 -24.66 10.13 1.05
N ASN A 228 -25.25 10.41 -0.12
CA ASN A 228 -26.61 9.97 -0.43
C ASN A 228 -26.73 8.44 -0.40
N LEU A 229 -25.72 7.73 -0.88
CA LEU A 229 -25.70 6.27 -0.76
C LEU A 229 -25.58 5.86 0.70
N MET A 230 -24.52 6.26 1.40
CA MET A 230 -24.23 5.83 2.77
C MET A 230 -25.33 6.16 3.78
N LYS A 231 -25.97 7.33 3.67
CA LYS A 231 -27.13 7.68 4.50
C LYS A 231 -28.31 6.72 4.30
N ASN A 232 -28.45 6.13 3.12
CA ASN A 232 -29.54 5.20 2.80
C ASN A 232 -29.11 3.72 2.90
N PHE A 233 -27.91 3.41 3.39
CA PHE A 233 -27.49 2.00 3.57
C PHE A 233 -28.27 1.29 4.67
N SER A 234 -28.66 1.99 5.74
CA SER A 234 -29.47 1.43 6.83
C SER A 234 -30.85 0.94 6.36
N SER A 235 -31.40 1.51 5.28
CA SER A 235 -32.68 1.08 4.72
C SER A 235 -32.60 -0.35 4.17
N LEU A 236 -31.41 -0.79 3.72
CA LEU A 236 -31.20 -2.14 3.20
C LEU A 236 -31.54 -3.22 4.23
N ASN A 237 -31.40 -2.94 5.53
CA ASN A 237 -31.79 -3.88 6.59
C ASN A 237 -33.24 -4.37 6.43
N ASN A 238 -34.12 -3.50 5.94
CA ASN A 238 -35.54 -3.80 5.71
C ASN A 238 -35.86 -4.03 4.23
N ASP A 239 -35.25 -3.24 3.35
CA ASP A 239 -35.62 -3.20 1.93
C ASP A 239 -35.12 -4.42 1.14
N TYR A 240 -33.93 -4.95 1.47
CA TYR A 240 -33.29 -6.02 0.69
C TYR A 240 -33.56 -7.43 1.26
N ALA A 241 -34.76 -7.65 1.81
CA ALA A 241 -35.14 -8.92 2.44
C ALA A 241 -35.66 -9.95 1.44
N TYR A 242 -35.22 -11.20 1.61
CA TYR A 242 -35.74 -12.35 0.85
C TYR A 242 -36.99 -12.94 1.50
N THR A 243 -37.87 -13.48 0.68
CA THR A 243 -38.94 -14.41 1.07
C THR A 243 -38.65 -15.74 0.41
N LEU A 244 -38.76 -16.83 1.19
CA LEU A 244 -38.46 -18.16 0.72
C LEU A 244 -39.73 -18.99 0.64
N SER A 245 -39.83 -19.78 -0.42
CA SER A 245 -40.89 -20.77 -0.61
C SER A 245 -40.25 -22.12 -0.88
N ALA A 246 -40.57 -23.13 -0.08
CA ALA A 246 -40.06 -24.49 -0.30
C ALA A 246 -40.61 -25.06 -1.61
N LYS A 247 -39.78 -25.78 -2.36
CA LYS A 247 -40.22 -26.48 -3.57
C LYS A 247 -40.87 -27.82 -3.21
N PRO A 248 -41.88 -28.28 -3.97
CA PRO A 248 -42.53 -29.57 -3.72
C PRO A 248 -41.58 -30.78 -3.72
N GLU A 249 -40.50 -30.72 -4.51
CA GLU A 249 -39.55 -31.82 -4.74
C GLU A 249 -38.27 -31.74 -3.88
N SER A 250 -38.29 -30.92 -2.83
CA SER A 250 -37.09 -30.63 -2.00
C SER A 250 -36.47 -31.89 -1.38
N ASN A 251 -35.25 -32.24 -1.77
CA ASN A 251 -34.52 -33.40 -1.25
C ASN A 251 -33.02 -33.10 -1.03
N ASN A 252 -32.50 -33.50 0.14
CA ASN A 252 -31.13 -33.28 0.57
C ASN A 252 -30.07 -34.00 -0.29
N SER A 253 -30.43 -35.07 -1.02
CA SER A 253 -29.48 -35.80 -1.87
C SER A 253 -29.30 -35.20 -3.27
N SER A 254 -30.15 -34.25 -3.68
CA SER A 254 -30.23 -33.80 -5.07
C SER A 254 -29.03 -32.97 -5.55
N CYS A 255 -28.28 -32.34 -4.64
CA CYS A 255 -27.09 -31.52 -4.98
C CYS A 255 -25.78 -32.32 -4.96
N ARG A 256 -25.78 -33.52 -4.35
CA ARG A 256 -24.59 -34.35 -4.16
C ARG A 256 -23.95 -34.84 -5.47
N PRO A 257 -24.70 -35.22 -6.53
CA PRO A 257 -24.12 -35.58 -7.82
C PRO A 257 -23.28 -34.47 -8.45
N ASN A 258 -23.59 -33.20 -8.12
CA ASN A 258 -22.85 -32.03 -8.60
C ASN A 258 -21.68 -31.64 -7.68
N GLY A 259 -21.46 -32.37 -6.57
CA GLY A 259 -20.38 -32.09 -5.61
C GLY A 259 -20.73 -31.07 -4.53
N TYR A 260 -22.01 -30.69 -4.38
CA TYR A 260 -22.50 -29.71 -3.40
C TYR A 260 -23.40 -30.36 -2.33
N ASP A 261 -23.46 -29.73 -1.17
CA ASP A 261 -24.52 -29.99 -0.19
C ASP A 261 -25.68 -29.02 -0.40
N CYS A 262 -26.91 -29.53 -0.48
CA CYS A 262 -28.09 -28.68 -0.60
C CYS A 262 -28.29 -27.87 0.67
N LEU A 263 -28.77 -26.62 0.52
CA LEU A 263 -29.36 -25.87 1.63
C LEU A 263 -30.50 -26.72 2.23
N TYR A 264 -30.39 -27.13 3.50
CA TYR A 264 -31.16 -28.20 4.14
C TYR A 264 -32.70 -28.10 4.01
N GLN A 265 -33.39 -29.24 4.09
CA GLN A 265 -34.85 -29.31 4.18
C GLN A 265 -35.42 -28.54 5.38
N ALA A 266 -36.47 -27.76 5.12
CA ALA A 266 -37.36 -27.14 6.11
C ALA A 266 -38.14 -28.14 6.99
N SER A 267 -37.97 -29.45 6.80
CA SER A 267 -38.76 -30.49 7.51
C SER A 267 -38.24 -30.83 8.91
N ARG A 268 -37.03 -30.39 9.29
CA ARG A 268 -36.47 -30.59 10.65
C ARG A 268 -36.32 -29.31 11.48
N VAL A 269 -36.46 -28.15 10.86
CA VAL A 269 -36.42 -26.86 11.55
C VAL A 269 -37.75 -26.19 11.23
N SER A 270 -38.61 -26.04 12.22
CA SER A 270 -39.90 -25.34 12.16
C SER A 270 -39.79 -23.85 11.80
N ASP A 271 -38.61 -23.36 11.43
CA ASP A 271 -38.30 -21.94 11.29
C ASP A 271 -37.75 -21.58 9.89
N LEU A 272 -38.67 -21.18 9.01
CA LEU A 272 -38.37 -20.56 7.72
C LEU A 272 -37.63 -19.22 7.86
N ASN A 273 -37.61 -18.61 9.05
CA ASN A 273 -36.86 -17.37 9.26
C ASN A 273 -35.35 -17.62 9.16
N TYR A 274 -34.80 -18.74 9.66
CA TYR A 274 -33.37 -19.08 9.55
C TYR A 274 -32.86 -19.03 8.09
N TYR A 275 -33.62 -19.60 7.15
CA TYR A 275 -33.25 -19.63 5.72
C TYR A 275 -33.41 -18.27 5.02
N LYS A 276 -34.25 -17.37 5.55
CA LYS A 276 -34.32 -15.94 5.17
C LYS A 276 -33.01 -15.19 5.45
N TYR A 277 -32.11 -15.73 6.27
CA TYR A 277 -30.79 -15.16 6.56
C TYR A 277 -29.63 -15.87 5.83
N MET A 278 -29.83 -17.10 5.32
CA MET A 278 -28.77 -17.87 4.65
C MET A 278 -28.29 -17.25 3.31
N GLY A 279 -29.07 -16.32 2.72
CA GLY A 279 -28.62 -15.47 1.62
C GLY A 279 -27.80 -14.26 2.07
N GLY A 280 -27.04 -14.40 3.16
CA GLY A 280 -26.45 -13.31 3.94
C GLY A 280 -26.05 -12.13 3.08
N TYR A 281 -26.69 -11.00 3.33
CA TYR A 281 -26.54 -9.74 2.59
C TYR A 281 -25.08 -9.43 2.31
N ASN A 282 -24.22 -9.66 3.30
CA ASN A 282 -22.78 -9.45 3.21
C ASN A 282 -22.09 -10.37 2.15
N TYR A 283 -22.49 -11.63 2.00
CA TYR A 283 -21.98 -12.53 0.95
C TYR A 283 -22.33 -12.04 -0.47
N ILE A 284 -23.59 -11.66 -0.66
CA ILE A 284 -24.12 -11.17 -1.93
C ILE A 284 -23.44 -9.85 -2.30
N ILE A 285 -23.29 -8.95 -1.33
CA ILE A 285 -22.57 -7.69 -1.44
C ILE A 285 -21.10 -7.91 -1.81
N LYS A 286 -20.36 -8.72 -1.04
CA LYS A 286 -18.93 -9.00 -1.28
C LYS A 286 -18.66 -9.78 -2.55
N SER A 287 -19.68 -10.41 -3.13
CA SER A 287 -19.59 -11.07 -4.44
C SER A 287 -20.04 -10.18 -5.60
N GLY A 288 -20.48 -8.94 -5.34
CA GLY A 288 -20.95 -8.02 -6.38
C GLY A 288 -22.31 -8.40 -6.98
N LEU A 289 -23.08 -9.23 -6.29
CA LEU A 289 -24.35 -9.80 -6.78
C LEU A 289 -25.57 -8.98 -6.36
N MET A 290 -25.40 -7.73 -5.90
CA MET A 290 -26.51 -6.92 -5.35
C MET A 290 -27.69 -6.73 -6.30
N LEU A 291 -27.43 -6.56 -7.60
CA LEU A 291 -28.47 -6.47 -8.63
C LEU A 291 -28.97 -7.83 -9.13
N ASP A 292 -28.21 -8.89 -8.88
CA ASP A 292 -28.35 -10.20 -9.53
C ASP A 292 -28.66 -11.33 -8.54
N SER A 293 -28.84 -10.98 -7.26
CA SER A 293 -28.94 -11.95 -6.18
C SER A 293 -30.14 -12.87 -6.32
N LEU A 294 -31.27 -12.33 -6.77
CA LEU A 294 -32.49 -13.11 -6.97
C LEU A 294 -32.29 -14.16 -8.07
N TYR A 295 -31.65 -13.77 -9.17
CA TYR A 295 -31.35 -14.71 -10.26
C TYR A 295 -30.34 -15.75 -9.79
N PHE A 296 -29.24 -15.32 -9.17
CA PHE A 296 -28.21 -16.23 -8.66
C PHE A 296 -28.79 -17.25 -7.67
N LEU A 297 -29.57 -16.82 -6.68
CA LEU A 297 -30.15 -17.72 -5.68
C LEU A 297 -31.12 -18.73 -6.28
N ASN A 298 -31.87 -18.32 -7.33
CA ASN A 298 -32.83 -19.17 -8.05
C ASN A 298 -32.23 -19.96 -9.23
N ASN A 299 -30.93 -19.83 -9.51
CA ASN A 299 -30.26 -20.61 -10.57
C ASN A 299 -29.06 -21.40 -10.04
N SER A 300 -28.54 -21.04 -8.87
CA SER A 300 -27.44 -21.77 -8.22
C SER A 300 -27.86 -23.19 -7.80
N PRO A 301 -27.07 -24.22 -8.13
CA PRO A 301 -27.32 -25.61 -7.72
C PRO A 301 -27.39 -25.82 -6.20
N SER A 302 -26.71 -24.98 -5.41
CA SER A 302 -26.67 -25.14 -3.95
C SER A 302 -27.89 -24.56 -3.24
N THR A 303 -28.52 -23.51 -3.81
CA THR A 303 -29.61 -22.75 -3.16
C THR A 303 -30.97 -23.03 -3.79
N ASN A 304 -31.05 -23.15 -5.11
CA ASN A 304 -32.32 -23.30 -5.84
C ASN A 304 -32.95 -24.70 -5.73
N THR A 305 -32.21 -25.70 -5.26
CA THR A 305 -32.68 -27.09 -5.27
C THR A 305 -33.88 -27.31 -4.34
N ASN A 306 -33.91 -26.64 -3.20
CA ASN A 306 -34.97 -26.81 -2.19
C ASN A 306 -35.88 -25.59 -2.03
N PHE A 307 -35.42 -24.41 -2.46
CA PHE A 307 -36.15 -23.16 -2.24
C PHE A 307 -36.27 -22.34 -3.51
N THR A 308 -37.38 -21.62 -3.61
CA THR A 308 -37.54 -20.47 -4.49
C THR A 308 -37.42 -19.21 -3.66
N TYR A 309 -36.65 -18.25 -4.14
CA TYR A 309 -36.43 -16.96 -3.51
C TYR A 309 -37.24 -15.90 -4.23
N SER A 310 -37.79 -14.97 -3.46
CA SER A 310 -38.33 -13.70 -3.95
C SER A 310 -37.73 -12.57 -3.12
N LEU A 311 -37.54 -11.41 -3.72
CA LEU A 311 -36.97 -10.24 -3.05
C LEU A 311 -38.07 -9.24 -2.76
N SER A 312 -37.97 -8.55 -1.63
CA SER A 312 -38.90 -7.51 -1.24
C SER A 312 -39.06 -6.46 -2.36
N PRO A 313 -40.30 -6.07 -2.72
CA PRO A 313 -40.54 -5.03 -3.72
C PRO A 313 -40.05 -3.65 -3.27
N ASN A 314 -39.75 -3.45 -1.99
CA ASN A 314 -39.16 -2.21 -1.49
C ASN A 314 -37.70 -2.02 -1.93
N TYR A 315 -36.95 -3.11 -2.20
CA TYR A 315 -35.58 -2.99 -2.67
C TYR A 315 -35.46 -2.16 -3.95
N GLN A 316 -36.39 -2.38 -4.89
CA GLN A 316 -36.43 -1.66 -6.16
C GLN A 316 -36.64 -0.15 -6.01
N LYS A 317 -37.12 0.29 -4.84
CA LYS A 317 -37.32 1.70 -4.49
C LYS A 317 -36.13 2.31 -3.73
N SER A 318 -35.20 1.49 -3.24
CA SER A 318 -34.06 1.97 -2.48
C SER A 318 -33.12 2.81 -3.35
N LYS A 319 -32.56 3.90 -2.80
CA LYS A 319 -31.59 4.73 -3.53
C LYS A 319 -30.36 3.94 -3.98
N VAL A 320 -29.97 2.93 -3.19
CA VAL A 320 -28.87 2.02 -3.52
C VAL A 320 -29.19 1.23 -4.80
N TYR A 321 -30.36 0.59 -4.88
CA TYR A 321 -30.78 -0.12 -6.09
C TYR A 321 -30.88 0.82 -7.30
N LEU A 322 -31.52 1.98 -7.13
CA LEU A 322 -31.68 2.97 -8.20
C LEU A 322 -30.34 3.47 -8.73
N PHE A 323 -29.35 3.67 -7.87
CA PHE A 323 -27.99 3.98 -8.31
C PHE A 323 -27.40 2.83 -9.12
N LEU A 324 -27.44 1.60 -8.61
CA LEU A 324 -26.81 0.45 -9.28
C LEU A 324 -27.42 0.17 -10.65
N ILE A 325 -28.74 0.21 -10.79
CA ILE A 325 -29.40 -0.10 -12.07
C ILE A 325 -29.17 1.00 -13.11
N ASN A 326 -29.16 2.27 -12.70
CA ASN A 326 -28.97 3.41 -13.61
C ASN A 326 -27.52 3.66 -13.99
N THR A 327 -26.59 3.08 -13.24
CA THR A 327 -25.16 3.09 -13.56
C THR A 327 -24.71 1.85 -14.32
N LEU A 328 -25.61 0.90 -14.60
CA LEU A 328 -25.26 -0.37 -15.22
C LEU A 328 -24.69 -0.15 -16.62
N TYR A 329 -23.53 -0.74 -16.88
CA TYR A 329 -22.97 -0.82 -18.22
C TYR A 329 -23.49 -2.07 -18.92
N GLN A 330 -24.17 -1.86 -20.04
CA GLN A 330 -24.70 -2.96 -20.86
C GLN A 330 -23.53 -3.67 -21.54
N SER A 331 -23.41 -4.97 -21.26
CA SER A 331 -22.36 -5.82 -21.81
C SER A 331 -22.99 -6.90 -22.68
N ASN A 332 -22.38 -7.13 -23.83
CA ASN A 332 -22.74 -8.23 -24.73
C ASN A 332 -21.89 -9.48 -24.45
N ASN A 333 -20.89 -9.38 -23.59
CA ASN A 333 -19.90 -10.41 -23.34
C ASN A 333 -20.36 -11.38 -22.24
N THR A 334 -21.07 -12.44 -22.63
CA THR A 334 -21.70 -13.38 -21.71
C THR A 334 -20.86 -14.63 -21.41
N ASP A 335 -19.79 -14.91 -22.17
CA ASP A 335 -19.11 -16.22 -22.18
C ASP A 335 -17.58 -16.20 -21.97
N HIS A 336 -16.95 -15.05 -21.71
CA HIS A 336 -15.49 -14.94 -21.57
C HIS A 336 -14.96 -14.97 -20.11
N PHE A 337 -15.30 -16.00 -19.32
CA PHE A 337 -14.84 -16.11 -17.91
C PHE A 337 -13.32 -15.97 -17.77
N LYS A 338 -12.55 -16.57 -18.70
CA LYS A 338 -11.08 -16.59 -18.69
C LYS A 338 -10.45 -15.19 -18.76
N ASP A 339 -11.19 -14.23 -19.31
CA ASP A 339 -10.71 -12.87 -19.52
C ASP A 339 -11.07 -11.96 -18.34
N THR A 340 -11.71 -12.51 -17.30
CA THR A 340 -12.11 -11.77 -16.10
C THR A 340 -11.13 -11.96 -14.94
N PHE A 341 -11.15 -11.02 -13.99
CA PHE A 341 -10.41 -11.12 -12.73
C PHE A 341 -10.77 -12.40 -11.95
N TYR A 342 -12.00 -12.86 -12.07
CA TYR A 342 -12.55 -14.01 -11.35
C TYR A 342 -11.93 -15.34 -11.75
N TYR A 343 -11.45 -15.46 -12.99
CA TYR A 343 -10.67 -16.63 -13.42
C TYR A 343 -9.24 -16.57 -12.91
N LYS A 344 -8.59 -15.43 -13.09
CA LYS A 344 -7.22 -15.19 -12.66
C LYS A 344 -6.98 -13.71 -12.34
N PRO A 345 -6.38 -13.38 -11.18
CA PRO A 345 -5.91 -12.04 -10.89
C PRO A 345 -4.81 -11.62 -11.87
N SER A 346 -5.16 -10.78 -12.84
CA SER A 346 -4.23 -10.27 -13.86
C SER A 346 -4.61 -8.85 -14.24
N LYS A 347 -3.61 -7.97 -14.42
CA LYS A 347 -3.83 -6.61 -14.96
C LYS A 347 -4.54 -6.62 -16.31
N ALA A 348 -4.20 -7.60 -17.16
CA ALA A 348 -4.84 -7.76 -18.46
C ALA A 348 -6.35 -8.00 -18.33
N ASN A 349 -6.79 -8.61 -17.23
CA ASN A 349 -8.19 -8.93 -16.94
C ASN A 349 -8.93 -7.79 -16.20
N LEU A 350 -8.32 -6.60 -16.11
CA LEU A 350 -8.95 -5.38 -15.60
C LEU A 350 -9.22 -4.35 -16.69
N SER A 351 -8.51 -4.48 -17.82
CA SER A 351 -8.56 -3.62 -18.99
C SER A 351 -9.17 -4.36 -20.17
N GLY A 352 -9.99 -3.68 -20.95
CA GLY A 352 -10.69 -4.28 -22.10
C GLY A 352 -12.19 -4.03 -22.02
N GLU A 353 -12.89 -4.38 -23.08
CA GLU A 353 -14.35 -4.26 -23.16
C GLU A 353 -15.00 -5.00 -21.99
N ASP A 354 -15.98 -4.34 -21.37
CA ASP A 354 -16.72 -4.87 -20.22
C ASP A 354 -15.91 -5.10 -18.95
N GLN A 355 -14.63 -4.72 -18.89
CA GLN A 355 -13.81 -4.88 -17.68
C GLN A 355 -13.93 -3.66 -16.74
N LEU A 356 -13.31 -3.76 -15.55
CA LEU A 356 -13.39 -2.74 -14.49
C LEU A 356 -13.06 -1.33 -15.00
N TYR A 357 -12.00 -1.17 -15.81
CA TYR A 357 -11.62 0.15 -16.32
C TYR A 357 -12.61 0.72 -17.33
N ASP A 358 -13.18 -0.11 -18.20
CA ASP A 358 -14.23 0.31 -19.13
C ASP A 358 -15.47 0.78 -18.37
N TYR A 359 -15.86 0.05 -17.33
CA TYR A 359 -16.94 0.44 -16.44
C TYR A 359 -16.68 1.79 -15.73
N THR A 360 -15.46 2.00 -15.21
CA THR A 360 -15.13 3.28 -14.56
C THR A 360 -15.16 4.46 -15.54
N ASN A 361 -14.83 4.23 -16.81
CA ASN A 361 -14.95 5.23 -17.87
C ASN A 361 -16.41 5.47 -18.27
N TRP A 362 -17.25 4.43 -18.24
CA TRP A 362 -18.70 4.55 -18.44
C TRP A 362 -19.36 5.45 -17.39
N LEU A 363 -18.98 5.31 -16.12
CA LEU A 363 -19.54 6.08 -15.00
C LEU A 363 -19.34 7.60 -15.14
N ILE A 364 -18.32 8.05 -15.87
CA ILE A 364 -18.00 9.48 -16.04
C ILE A 364 -18.58 10.08 -17.34
N LYS A 365 -19.34 9.32 -18.14
CA LYS A 365 -20.02 9.85 -19.33
C LYS A 365 -21.18 10.75 -18.93
N ASP A 366 -21.41 11.81 -19.69
CA ASP A 366 -22.41 12.83 -19.34
C ASP A 366 -23.84 12.25 -19.24
N SER A 367 -24.17 11.25 -20.06
CA SER A 367 -25.43 10.49 -19.96
C SER A 367 -25.57 9.77 -18.62
N THR A 368 -24.50 9.13 -18.15
CA THR A 368 -24.48 8.40 -16.88
C THR A 368 -24.54 9.38 -15.70
N ILE A 369 -23.84 10.51 -15.79
CA ILE A 369 -23.88 11.59 -14.79
C ILE A 369 -25.30 12.16 -14.67
N ALA A 370 -25.99 12.42 -15.78
CA ALA A 370 -27.37 12.86 -15.78
C ALA A 370 -28.31 11.82 -15.14
N ASN A 371 -28.11 10.54 -15.42
CA ASN A 371 -28.86 9.44 -14.81
C ASN A 371 -28.61 9.36 -13.29
N ILE A 372 -27.36 9.45 -12.83
CA ILE A 372 -27.00 9.47 -11.41
C ILE A 372 -27.68 10.65 -10.71
N LYS A 373 -27.58 11.85 -11.30
CA LYS A 373 -28.18 13.07 -10.76
C LYS A 373 -29.68 12.93 -10.57
N SER A 374 -30.37 12.48 -11.62
CA SER A 374 -31.81 12.23 -11.61
C SER A 374 -32.19 11.17 -10.56
N SER A 375 -31.50 10.03 -10.56
CA SER A 375 -31.85 8.87 -9.73
C SER A 375 -31.65 9.12 -8.23
N LEU A 376 -30.61 9.88 -7.87
CA LEU A 376 -30.31 10.21 -6.48
C LEU A 376 -30.95 11.53 -6.02
N ASN A 377 -31.57 12.26 -6.96
CA ASN A 377 -32.13 13.60 -6.78
C ASN A 377 -31.08 14.59 -6.23
N LEU A 378 -29.94 14.70 -6.91
CA LEU A 378 -28.81 15.55 -6.49
C LEU A 378 -28.98 16.99 -6.97
N THR A 379 -28.68 17.94 -6.08
CA THR A 379 -28.76 19.40 -6.35
C THR A 379 -27.47 19.99 -6.92
N ILE A 380 -26.35 19.28 -6.79
CA ILE A 380 -25.03 19.72 -7.26
C ILE A 380 -24.90 19.75 -8.79
N SER A 381 -23.88 20.46 -9.27
CA SER A 381 -23.60 20.57 -10.70
C SER A 381 -23.11 19.24 -11.29
N ASP A 382 -23.36 19.00 -12.58
CA ASP A 382 -22.89 17.78 -13.27
C ASP A 382 -21.37 17.67 -13.24
N SER A 383 -20.66 18.80 -13.22
CA SER A 383 -19.20 18.86 -13.08
C SER A 383 -18.74 18.31 -11.73
N ASP A 384 -19.42 18.69 -10.65
CA ASP A 384 -19.10 18.23 -9.30
C ASP A 384 -19.39 16.74 -9.13
N ILE A 385 -20.52 16.26 -9.66
CA ILE A 385 -20.87 14.83 -9.69
C ILE A 385 -19.78 14.06 -10.44
N LYS A 386 -19.35 14.54 -11.62
CA LYS A 386 -18.30 13.91 -12.41
C LYS A 386 -16.95 13.88 -11.69
N ASN A 387 -16.61 14.92 -10.93
CA ASN A 387 -15.39 14.96 -10.12
C ASN A 387 -15.46 14.00 -8.92
N GLU A 388 -16.63 13.88 -8.29
CA GLU A 388 -16.87 12.92 -7.21
C GLU A 388 -16.77 11.48 -7.74
N VAL A 389 -17.39 11.15 -8.89
CA VAL A 389 -17.28 9.83 -9.52
C VAL A 389 -15.83 9.50 -9.88
N LYS A 390 -15.07 10.44 -10.44
CA LYS A 390 -13.63 10.24 -10.70
C LYS A 390 -12.87 9.91 -9.41
N SER A 391 -13.18 10.62 -8.32
CA SER A 391 -12.55 10.40 -7.02
C SER A 391 -12.93 9.03 -6.45
N LEU A 392 -14.21 8.65 -6.54
CA LEU A 392 -14.71 7.36 -6.11
C LEU A 392 -14.08 6.21 -6.91
N ASN A 393 -14.03 6.32 -8.23
CA ASN A 393 -13.38 5.33 -9.10
C ASN A 393 -11.92 5.12 -8.71
N ARG A 394 -11.20 6.20 -8.40
CA ARG A 394 -9.82 6.10 -7.90
C ARG A 394 -9.74 5.37 -6.57
N ILE A 395 -10.67 5.63 -5.63
CA ILE A 395 -10.72 4.95 -4.33
C ILE A 395 -11.00 3.45 -4.52
N VAL A 396 -11.99 3.10 -5.34
CA VAL A 396 -12.37 1.70 -5.63
C VAL A 396 -11.21 0.95 -6.29
N ILE A 397 -10.58 1.51 -7.32
CA ILE A 397 -9.42 0.89 -7.98
C ILE A 397 -8.27 0.70 -6.99
N ASN A 398 -7.98 1.72 -6.17
CA ASN A 398 -6.91 1.65 -5.18
C ASN A 398 -7.16 0.57 -4.12
N ASP A 399 -8.39 0.47 -3.62
CA ASP A 399 -8.76 -0.58 -2.67
C ASP A 399 -8.67 -1.95 -3.32
N PHE A 400 -9.23 -2.11 -4.51
CA PHE A 400 -9.12 -3.36 -5.26
C PHE A 400 -7.66 -3.83 -5.39
N THR A 401 -6.75 -2.95 -5.82
CA THR A 401 -5.32 -3.29 -5.96
C THR A 401 -4.72 -3.73 -4.62
N LYS A 402 -4.93 -2.95 -3.55
CA LYS A 402 -4.25 -3.17 -2.26
C LYS A 402 -4.85 -4.29 -1.43
N SER A 403 -6.16 -4.44 -1.49
CA SER A 403 -6.94 -5.28 -0.59
C SER A 403 -7.20 -6.66 -1.20
N TRP A 404 -7.45 -6.72 -2.51
CA TRP A 404 -7.91 -7.94 -3.19
C TRP A 404 -6.85 -8.52 -4.11
N TYR A 405 -6.16 -7.67 -4.88
CA TYR A 405 -5.14 -8.13 -5.81
C TYR A 405 -3.84 -8.52 -5.09
N ASP A 406 -3.30 -7.65 -4.24
CA ASP A 406 -2.05 -7.90 -3.50
C ASP A 406 -2.22 -8.95 -2.40
N ASN A 407 -3.44 -9.14 -1.89
CA ASN A 407 -3.76 -10.09 -0.83
C ASN A 407 -4.87 -11.07 -1.25
N GLN A 408 -4.57 -11.88 -2.27
CA GLN A 408 -5.51 -12.88 -2.81
C GLN A 408 -6.02 -13.84 -1.73
N GLN A 409 -5.20 -14.16 -0.73
CA GLN A 409 -5.60 -15.01 0.38
C GLN A 409 -6.65 -14.33 1.25
N LYS A 410 -6.58 -13.01 1.49
CA LYS A 410 -7.63 -12.25 2.20
C LYS A 410 -8.92 -12.18 1.39
N TYR A 411 -8.86 -12.01 0.06
CA TYR A 411 -10.04 -12.12 -0.81
C TYR A 411 -10.72 -13.50 -0.67
N VAL A 412 -9.93 -14.59 -0.71
CA VAL A 412 -10.44 -15.95 -0.52
C VAL A 412 -10.93 -16.18 0.93
N ASN A 413 -10.22 -15.68 1.93
CA ASN A 413 -10.55 -15.84 3.35
C ASN A 413 -11.79 -15.04 3.75
N ASN A 414 -12.00 -13.84 3.20
CA ASN A 414 -13.22 -13.05 3.42
C ASN A 414 -14.46 -13.79 2.91
N LYS A 415 -14.32 -14.61 1.85
CA LYS A 415 -15.39 -15.52 1.39
C LYS A 415 -15.55 -16.74 2.30
N LYS A 416 -14.45 -17.32 2.80
CA LYS A 416 -14.47 -18.47 3.73
C LYS A 416 -15.01 -18.14 5.12
N TYR A 417 -14.76 -16.95 5.65
CA TYR A 417 -15.29 -16.54 6.97
C TYR A 417 -16.82 -16.44 6.92
N VAL A 418 -17.35 -15.97 5.80
CA VAL A 418 -18.79 -15.89 5.54
C VAL A 418 -19.40 -17.27 5.33
N SER A 419 -18.69 -18.21 4.67
CA SER A 419 -19.12 -19.61 4.57
C SER A 419 -19.09 -20.35 5.92
N ASN A 420 -18.14 -20.04 6.79
CA ASN A 420 -18.03 -20.63 8.13
C ASN A 420 -19.14 -20.13 9.07
N GLY A 421 -19.60 -18.88 8.89
CA GLY A 421 -20.82 -18.40 9.54
C GLY A 421 -22.07 -19.19 9.13
N TRP A 422 -22.11 -19.76 7.92
CA TRP A 422 -23.22 -20.63 7.46
C TRP A 422 -23.16 -22.04 8.07
N ILE A 423 -22.03 -22.41 8.69
CA ILE A 423 -21.74 -23.77 9.19
C ILE A 423 -21.80 -23.84 10.73
N LYS A 424 -21.41 -22.77 11.44
CA LYS A 424 -21.23 -22.78 12.90
C LYS A 424 -22.48 -23.13 13.72
N ASP A 425 -23.69 -22.81 13.26
CA ASP A 425 -24.93 -23.14 13.99
C ASP A 425 -25.31 -24.63 13.91
N ARG A 426 -24.49 -25.44 13.22
CA ARG A 426 -24.67 -26.89 13.04
C ARG A 426 -23.70 -27.76 13.84
N ASP A 427 -22.71 -27.15 14.50
CA ASP A 427 -21.51 -27.85 14.96
C ASP A 427 -21.76 -28.77 16.16
N ASP A 428 -22.68 -28.44 17.07
CA ASP A 428 -22.84 -29.24 18.30
C ASP A 428 -23.41 -30.65 18.05
N GLU A 429 -24.25 -30.82 17.02
CA GLU A 429 -24.88 -32.11 16.73
C GLU A 429 -24.09 -32.94 15.71
N ILE A 430 -23.39 -32.30 14.77
CA ILE A 430 -22.72 -32.98 13.66
C ILE A 430 -21.26 -33.34 13.99
N GLN A 431 -20.55 -32.54 14.79
CA GLN A 431 -19.22 -32.92 15.31
C GLN A 431 -19.29 -34.15 16.23
N SER A 432 -20.42 -34.33 16.94
CA SER A 432 -20.67 -35.54 17.75
C SER A 432 -20.67 -36.84 16.94
N GLN A 433 -20.84 -36.76 15.61
CA GLN A 433 -20.84 -37.89 14.68
C GLN A 433 -19.59 -37.99 13.80
N GLY A 434 -18.57 -37.14 14.04
CA GLY A 434 -17.28 -37.20 13.33
C GLY A 434 -17.35 -36.91 11.83
N LYS A 435 -18.38 -36.19 11.37
CA LYS A 435 -18.51 -35.76 9.96
C LYS A 435 -18.45 -34.25 9.92
N GLU A 436 -17.59 -33.66 9.11
CA GLU A 436 -17.64 -32.21 8.89
C GLU A 436 -18.84 -31.87 7.99
N PRO A 437 -19.80 -31.02 8.42
CA PRO A 437 -20.81 -30.49 7.52
C PRO A 437 -20.17 -29.36 6.72
N VAL A 438 -19.54 -29.69 5.60
CA VAL A 438 -18.95 -28.69 4.70
C VAL A 438 -20.00 -28.28 3.68
N LEU A 439 -20.71 -27.17 3.92
CA LEU A 439 -21.35 -26.43 2.82
C LEU A 439 -20.25 -26.03 1.84
N LYS A 440 -20.00 -26.87 0.82
CA LYS A 440 -19.18 -26.49 -0.32
C LYS A 440 -19.95 -25.40 -1.03
N LEU A 441 -19.54 -24.15 -0.83
CA LEU A 441 -20.06 -23.05 -1.64
C LEU A 441 -19.73 -23.28 -3.10
N VAL A 442 -20.59 -22.70 -3.93
CA VAL A 442 -20.40 -22.51 -5.37
C VAL A 442 -19.07 -21.80 -5.61
N ASP A 443 -18.19 -22.38 -6.44
CA ASP A 443 -16.92 -21.73 -6.77
C ASP A 443 -17.13 -20.49 -7.65
N GLU A 444 -16.09 -19.68 -7.84
CA GLU A 444 -16.24 -18.41 -8.58
C GLU A 444 -16.65 -18.62 -10.05
N ASN A 445 -16.21 -19.72 -10.68
CA ASN A 445 -16.64 -20.06 -12.03
C ASN A 445 -18.14 -20.32 -12.06
N GLN A 446 -18.67 -21.02 -11.07
CA GLN A 446 -20.09 -21.28 -10.99
C GLN A 446 -20.92 -20.08 -10.54
N ILE A 447 -20.37 -19.19 -9.70
CA ILE A 447 -21.01 -17.88 -9.45
C ILE A 447 -21.11 -17.15 -10.77
N TYR A 448 -20.03 -17.11 -11.55
CA TYR A 448 -20.01 -16.52 -12.88
C TYR A 448 -21.06 -17.15 -13.81
N GLN A 449 -21.14 -18.48 -13.91
CA GLN A 449 -22.12 -19.17 -14.77
C GLN A 449 -23.57 -18.93 -14.34
N ASN A 450 -23.84 -18.80 -13.04
CA ASN A 450 -25.18 -18.60 -12.49
C ASN A 450 -25.49 -17.12 -12.18
N SER A 451 -24.77 -16.19 -12.78
CA SER A 451 -24.97 -14.75 -12.64
C SER A 451 -25.30 -14.12 -14.00
N ILE A 452 -26.20 -13.13 -14.03
CA ILE A 452 -26.40 -12.23 -15.16
C ILE A 452 -25.23 -11.26 -15.26
N LEU A 453 -24.77 -10.73 -14.11
CA LEU A 453 -23.68 -9.76 -14.08
C LEU A 453 -22.32 -10.45 -14.01
N LYS A 454 -21.65 -10.56 -15.15
CA LYS A 454 -20.41 -11.32 -15.31
C LYS A 454 -19.14 -10.46 -15.41
N ASN A 455 -19.27 -9.15 -15.39
CA ASN A 455 -18.27 -8.23 -15.92
C ASN A 455 -17.73 -7.22 -14.88
N GLY A 456 -17.12 -6.14 -15.36
CA GLY A 456 -16.60 -5.03 -14.57
C GLY A 456 -17.62 -4.38 -13.63
N ASN A 457 -18.93 -4.42 -13.96
CA ASN A 457 -20.00 -3.98 -13.05
C ASN A 457 -19.93 -4.75 -11.72
N LYS A 458 -19.90 -6.09 -11.79
CA LYS A 458 -19.90 -6.97 -10.61
C LYS A 458 -18.68 -6.69 -9.74
N LEU A 459 -17.49 -6.57 -10.35
CA LEU A 459 -16.25 -6.31 -9.61
C LEU A 459 -16.27 -4.94 -8.92
N TYR A 460 -16.72 -3.90 -9.63
CA TYR A 460 -16.85 -2.57 -9.05
C TYR A 460 -17.79 -2.57 -7.84
N MET A 461 -18.98 -3.17 -7.99
CA MET A 461 -19.96 -3.28 -6.91
C MET A 461 -19.40 -4.04 -5.71
N ALA A 462 -18.73 -5.16 -5.95
CA ALA A 462 -18.14 -5.97 -4.90
C ALA A 462 -17.14 -5.17 -4.04
N VAL A 463 -16.23 -4.44 -4.71
CA VAL A 463 -15.21 -3.63 -4.03
C VAL A 463 -15.80 -2.40 -3.36
N PHE A 464 -16.66 -1.65 -4.07
CA PHE A 464 -17.25 -0.43 -3.56
C PHE A 464 -18.11 -0.67 -2.31
N PHE A 465 -18.91 -1.74 -2.31
CA PHE A 465 -19.72 -2.04 -1.14
C PHE A 465 -18.90 -2.66 -0.01
N ASN A 466 -17.86 -3.44 -0.31
CA ASN A 466 -16.93 -3.89 0.72
C ASN A 466 -16.25 -2.70 1.42
N LEU A 467 -15.92 -1.64 0.67
CA LEU A 467 -15.41 -0.38 1.22
C LEU A 467 -16.42 0.32 2.15
N ILE A 468 -17.69 0.40 1.73
CA ILE A 468 -18.75 0.97 2.57
C ILE A 468 -18.97 0.12 3.82
N ASP A 469 -19.03 -1.21 3.68
CA ASP A 469 -19.15 -2.15 4.79
C ASP A 469 -18.01 -1.95 5.79
N SER A 470 -16.76 -1.89 5.31
CA SER A 470 -15.57 -1.62 6.13
C SER A 470 -15.66 -0.29 6.86
N TYR A 471 -16.18 0.78 6.26
CA TYR A 471 -16.32 2.07 6.92
C TYR A 471 -17.45 2.08 7.96
N LEU A 472 -18.63 1.58 7.61
CA LEU A 472 -19.82 1.61 8.49
C LEU A 472 -19.69 0.64 9.67
N SER A 473 -19.04 -0.50 9.47
CA SER A 473 -18.84 -1.53 10.50
C SER A 473 -17.50 -1.40 11.25
N TYR A 474 -16.65 -0.42 10.89
CA TYR A 474 -15.33 -0.28 11.47
C TYR A 474 -15.41 -0.19 13.01
N ASN A 475 -14.75 -1.14 13.69
CA ASN A 475 -14.64 -1.22 15.14
C ASN A 475 -15.94 -1.62 15.90
N SER A 476 -16.89 -2.28 15.22
CA SER A 476 -18.19 -2.67 15.79
C SER A 476 -18.23 -4.03 16.52
N THR A 477 -17.15 -4.84 16.56
CA THR A 477 -17.21 -6.23 17.04
C THR A 477 -16.16 -6.63 18.10
N THR A 478 -16.61 -6.94 19.32
CA THR A 478 -16.04 -7.89 20.33
C THR A 478 -14.65 -7.67 20.98
N ASP A 479 -14.53 -8.10 22.24
CA ASP A 479 -13.38 -7.94 23.17
C ASP A 479 -11.98 -8.37 22.66
N SER A 480 -11.89 -9.16 21.58
CA SER A 480 -10.61 -9.50 20.94
C SER A 480 -10.07 -8.37 20.05
N LEU A 481 -10.94 -7.54 19.49
CA LEU A 481 -10.59 -6.29 18.79
C LEU A 481 -10.19 -5.20 19.79
N ALA A 482 -10.74 -5.18 21.00
CA ALA A 482 -10.37 -4.21 22.03
C ALA A 482 -8.85 -4.19 22.33
N TRP A 483 -8.18 -5.35 22.28
CA TRP A 483 -6.73 -5.46 22.46
C TRP A 483 -5.92 -4.89 21.27
N ASN A 484 -6.34 -5.13 20.03
CA ASN A 484 -5.69 -4.57 18.85
C ASN A 484 -5.97 -3.07 18.73
N THR A 485 -7.20 -2.66 18.99
CA THR A 485 -7.63 -1.25 19.03
C THR A 485 -6.87 -0.48 20.09
N TYR A 486 -6.71 -1.03 21.31
CA TYR A 486 -5.88 -0.42 22.36
C TYR A 486 -4.43 -0.23 21.91
N ARG A 487 -3.85 -1.21 21.20
CA ARG A 487 -2.48 -1.08 20.65
C ARG A 487 -2.37 0.01 19.59
N TYR A 488 -3.31 0.08 18.64
CA TYR A 488 -3.31 1.11 17.59
C TYR A 488 -3.56 2.51 18.17
N GLU A 489 -4.47 2.65 19.12
CA GLU A 489 -4.70 3.88 19.85
C GLU A 489 -3.46 4.30 20.63
N GLN A 490 -2.78 3.37 21.28
CA GLN A 490 -1.55 3.67 22.01
C GLN A 490 -0.45 4.17 21.07
N ILE A 491 -0.24 3.53 19.91
CA ILE A 491 0.68 4.04 18.87
C ILE A 491 0.25 5.43 18.42
N TYR A 492 -1.05 5.63 18.18
CA TYR A 492 -1.58 6.94 17.78
C TYR A 492 -1.26 8.01 18.81
N GLN A 493 -1.44 7.72 20.10
CA GLN A 493 -1.10 8.63 21.18
C GLN A 493 0.42 8.84 21.28
N ASP A 494 1.23 7.79 21.17
CA ASP A 494 2.69 7.89 21.22
C ASP A 494 3.24 8.79 20.10
N ILE A 495 2.75 8.64 18.87
CA ILE A 495 3.15 9.47 17.73
C ILE A 495 2.63 10.90 17.88
N THR A 496 1.35 11.06 18.24
CA THR A 496 0.70 12.37 18.37
C THR A 496 1.33 13.20 19.48
N ASN A 497 1.64 12.58 20.61
CA ASN A 497 2.27 13.23 21.76
C ASN A 497 3.80 13.33 21.64
N LYS A 498 4.38 12.87 20.51
CA LYS A 498 5.84 12.82 20.28
C LYS A 498 6.58 12.14 21.43
N SER A 499 6.08 10.98 21.84
CA SER A 499 6.68 10.15 22.89
C SER A 499 8.15 9.91 22.58
N MET A 500 9.04 10.37 23.46
CA MET A 500 10.49 10.25 23.25
C MET A 500 10.94 8.79 23.14
N LYS A 501 10.24 7.86 23.79
CA LYS A 501 10.47 6.42 23.65
C LYS A 501 10.32 6.04 22.17
N TYR A 502 9.16 6.35 21.58
CA TYR A 502 8.85 6.03 20.19
C TYR A 502 9.74 6.78 19.19
N THR A 503 9.97 8.08 19.39
CA THR A 503 10.84 8.87 18.51
C THR A 503 12.28 8.39 18.54
N LYS A 504 12.81 7.99 19.71
CA LYS A 504 14.19 7.50 19.87
C LYS A 504 14.50 6.34 18.94
N TYR A 505 13.55 5.42 18.73
CA TYR A 505 13.72 4.31 17.78
C TYR A 505 14.14 4.77 16.38
N PHE A 506 13.49 5.81 15.86
CA PHE A 506 13.79 6.32 14.52
C PHE A 506 15.04 7.20 14.46
N ILE A 507 15.49 7.77 15.60
CA ILE A 507 16.58 8.76 15.64
C ILE A 507 17.88 8.29 16.29
N SER A 508 17.90 7.13 16.94
CA SER A 508 19.07 6.68 17.72
C SER A 508 20.27 6.31 16.86
N ASN A 509 20.06 5.96 15.59
CA ASN A 509 21.11 5.54 14.68
C ASN A 509 21.27 6.53 13.51
N PRO A 510 22.32 7.36 13.47
CA PRO A 510 22.51 8.33 12.40
C PRO A 510 22.85 7.70 11.03
N PHE A 511 23.34 6.46 11.01
CA PHE A 511 23.56 5.70 9.76
C PHE A 511 22.25 5.15 9.20
N TYR A 512 21.23 5.02 10.03
CA TYR A 512 19.89 4.57 9.65
C TYR A 512 19.10 5.65 8.89
N PHE A 513 19.36 6.93 9.17
CA PHE A 513 18.60 8.04 8.57
C PHE A 513 18.59 8.08 7.05
N HIS A 514 19.65 7.64 6.38
CA HIS A 514 19.66 7.54 4.93
C HIS A 514 18.60 6.56 4.43
N GLN A 515 18.42 5.42 5.10
CA GLN A 515 17.41 4.42 4.75
C GLN A 515 16.00 4.91 5.05
N TYR A 516 15.82 5.57 6.20
CA TYR A 516 14.56 6.25 6.53
C TYR A 516 14.17 7.24 5.42
N LEU A 517 15.11 8.12 5.03
CA LEU A 517 14.86 9.06 3.95
C LEU A 517 14.62 8.33 2.63
N PHE A 518 15.34 7.25 2.33
CA PHE A 518 15.16 6.49 1.09
C PHE A 518 13.73 5.95 0.95
N MET A 519 13.11 5.49 2.05
CA MET A 519 11.72 5.01 2.01
C MET A 519 10.69 6.15 2.04
N TYR A 520 10.96 7.20 2.80
CA TYR A 520 9.94 8.17 3.20
C TYR A 520 10.20 9.61 2.73
N LEU A 521 11.20 9.88 1.88
CA LEU A 521 11.58 11.26 1.51
C LEU A 521 10.37 12.10 1.07
N ASN A 522 9.48 11.53 0.25
CA ASN A 522 8.35 12.22 -0.34
C ASN A 522 7.31 12.61 0.72
N PRO A 523 7.11 13.92 1.00
CA PRO A 523 6.13 14.35 2.01
C PRO A 523 4.68 14.11 1.58
N ASN A 524 4.42 13.94 0.28
CA ASN A 524 3.09 13.73 -0.30
C ASN A 524 2.75 12.24 -0.48
N MET A 525 3.52 11.34 0.13
CA MET A 525 3.27 9.91 0.05
C MET A 525 1.98 9.54 0.81
N GLY A 526 1.06 8.88 0.11
CA GLY A 526 -0.20 8.39 0.70
C GLY A 526 0.07 7.32 1.77
N TYR A 527 -0.85 7.19 2.74
CA TYR A 527 -0.69 6.27 3.88
C TYR A 527 -0.45 4.83 3.43
N ALA A 528 -1.23 4.35 2.47
CA ALA A 528 -1.06 3.01 1.94
C ALA A 528 0.35 2.75 1.36
N ASN A 529 0.95 3.72 0.67
CA ASN A 529 2.29 3.54 0.13
C ASN A 529 3.34 3.56 1.25
N GLU A 530 3.12 4.32 2.32
CA GLU A 530 3.99 4.28 3.52
C GLU A 530 3.90 2.95 4.24
N GLN A 531 2.71 2.37 4.32
CA GLN A 531 2.57 1.02 4.86
C GLN A 531 3.24 -0.02 3.95
N LYS A 532 3.23 0.18 2.62
CA LYS A 532 3.98 -0.69 1.70
C LYS A 532 5.48 -0.52 1.88
N ALA A 533 5.94 0.71 2.06
CA ALA A 533 7.33 0.99 2.38
C ALA A 533 7.74 0.32 3.70
N LEU A 534 6.90 0.37 4.74
CA LEU A 534 7.12 -0.33 6.01
C LEU A 534 7.21 -1.85 5.80
N TYR A 535 6.24 -2.44 5.10
CA TYR A 535 6.22 -3.88 4.84
C TYR A 535 7.44 -4.36 4.04
N TYR A 536 7.86 -3.60 3.04
CA TYR A 536 9.05 -3.90 2.25
C TYR A 536 10.34 -3.37 2.86
N SER A 537 10.28 -2.66 3.99
CA SER A 537 11.46 -2.13 4.66
C SER A 537 12.18 -3.27 5.37
N PRO A 538 13.46 -3.50 5.07
CA PRO A 538 14.30 -4.37 5.88
C PRO A 538 14.75 -3.70 7.19
N PHE A 539 14.27 -2.50 7.50
CA PHE A 539 14.82 -1.68 8.59
C PHE A 539 13.80 -1.08 9.55
N GLU A 540 12.52 -1.00 9.17
CA GLU A 540 11.44 -0.49 10.02
C GLU A 540 10.53 -1.63 10.46
N GLU A 541 10.26 -1.71 11.76
CA GLU A 541 9.17 -2.55 12.29
C GLU A 541 8.06 -1.72 12.94
N LEU A 542 8.33 -0.44 13.22
CA LEU A 542 7.36 0.47 13.82
C LEU A 542 6.75 1.39 12.76
N PRO A 543 5.43 1.63 12.80
CA PRO A 543 4.79 2.53 11.85
C PRO A 543 5.32 3.95 12.00
N VAL A 544 5.82 4.51 10.89
CA VAL A 544 6.27 5.91 10.81
C VAL A 544 5.13 6.92 10.88
N ARG A 545 3.91 6.46 10.59
CA ARG A 545 2.64 7.18 10.67
C ARG A 545 1.55 6.16 10.97
N THR A 546 0.56 6.55 11.75
CA THR A 546 -0.61 5.71 12.04
C THR A 546 -1.90 6.52 11.87
N TYR A 547 -3.03 5.89 12.15
CA TYR A 547 -4.34 6.52 12.21
C TYR A 547 -4.96 6.34 13.60
N GLY A 548 -5.86 7.23 13.94
CA GLY A 548 -6.74 7.14 15.10
C GLY A 548 -8.14 7.55 14.68
N TYR A 549 -9.12 7.29 15.52
CA TYR A 549 -10.51 7.63 15.24
C TYR A 549 -11.10 8.50 16.35
N ILE A 550 -12.09 9.29 15.97
CA ILE A 550 -12.94 10.01 16.90
C ILE A 550 -14.24 9.22 17.00
N LYS A 551 -14.54 8.75 18.22
CA LYS A 551 -15.81 8.08 18.51
C LYS A 551 -16.99 9.03 18.28
N ASN A 552 -18.05 8.52 17.68
CA ASN A 552 -19.31 9.21 17.57
C ASN A 552 -20.06 9.18 18.90
N ASN A 553 -20.45 10.36 19.40
CA ASN A 553 -21.19 10.47 20.67
C ASN A 553 -22.62 9.91 20.55
N ASN A 554 -23.17 9.86 19.34
CA ASN A 554 -24.48 9.30 19.05
C ASN A 554 -24.42 7.81 18.70
N TYR A 555 -23.27 7.16 18.92
CA TYR A 555 -23.14 5.74 18.65
C TYR A 555 -24.09 4.95 19.54
N GLU A 556 -24.99 4.23 18.89
CA GLU A 556 -25.79 3.20 19.51
C GLU A 556 -25.11 1.87 19.19
N PRO A 557 -24.87 0.94 20.12
CA PRO A 557 -24.35 -0.36 19.74
C PRO A 557 -25.38 -1.11 18.90
N LEU A 558 -24.93 -1.79 17.84
CA LEU A 558 -25.75 -2.80 17.21
C LEU A 558 -25.92 -3.94 18.20
N GLU A 559 -27.14 -4.18 18.64
CA GLU A 559 -27.48 -5.45 19.30
C GLU A 559 -27.37 -6.53 18.21
N TYR A 560 -26.20 -7.12 18.04
CA TYR A 560 -26.06 -8.38 17.33
C TYR A 560 -26.66 -9.45 18.23
N ASP A 561 -27.94 -9.77 18.02
CA ASP A 561 -28.62 -10.78 18.80
C ASP A 561 -27.98 -12.15 18.48
N ASN A 562 -27.11 -12.60 19.37
CA ASN A 562 -26.55 -13.95 19.35
C ASN A 562 -27.57 -14.97 19.89
N ASP A 563 -28.72 -14.51 20.39
CA ASP A 563 -29.78 -15.37 20.90
C ASP A 563 -30.74 -15.75 19.76
N PHE A 564 -30.29 -16.71 18.95
CA PHE A 564 -31.08 -17.33 17.88
C PHE A 564 -32.36 -18.02 18.37
N THR A 565 -32.62 -18.07 19.68
CA THR A 565 -33.78 -18.76 20.26
C THR A 565 -35.03 -17.89 20.38
N ASN A 566 -34.92 -16.56 20.23
CA ASN A 566 -36.05 -15.63 20.47
C ASN A 566 -36.63 -15.01 19.18
N ILE A 567 -37.52 -15.77 18.55
CA ILE A 567 -38.08 -15.57 17.20
C ILE A 567 -38.95 -14.29 17.06
N ASN A 568 -39.38 -13.69 18.18
CA ASN A 568 -40.28 -12.53 18.18
C ASN A 568 -39.57 -11.19 18.34
N LYS A 569 -38.24 -11.16 18.51
CA LYS A 569 -37.49 -9.90 18.61
C LYS A 569 -37.15 -9.35 17.21
N PRO A 570 -37.26 -8.02 16.99
CA PRO A 570 -36.81 -7.40 15.75
C PRO A 570 -35.30 -7.65 15.58
N ARG A 571 -34.93 -8.09 14.38
CA ARG A 571 -33.55 -8.49 14.00
C ARG A 571 -32.52 -7.42 14.36
N SER A 572 -31.32 -7.88 14.66
CA SER A 572 -30.08 -7.09 14.69
C SER A 572 -29.89 -6.32 13.38
N LEU A 573 -29.81 -5.00 13.46
CA LEU A 573 -29.52 -4.14 12.30
C LEU A 573 -28.08 -4.43 11.83
N LEU A 574 -27.85 -4.66 10.54
CA LEU A 574 -26.50 -4.85 10.00
C LEU A 574 -25.82 -3.50 9.76
N TYR A 575 -26.58 -2.58 9.17
CA TYR A 575 -26.16 -1.22 8.92
C TYR A 575 -26.83 -0.26 9.89
N GLN A 576 -26.08 0.65 10.47
CA GLN A 576 -26.64 1.74 11.26
C GLN A 576 -26.91 2.94 10.37
N ASP A 577 -27.82 3.80 10.82
CA ASP A 577 -27.91 5.14 10.26
C ASP A 577 -26.53 5.81 10.33
N LEU A 578 -26.16 6.54 9.29
CA LEU A 578 -24.84 7.15 9.17
C LEU A 578 -24.51 8.07 10.36
N GLU A 579 -25.51 8.72 10.95
CA GLU A 579 -25.35 9.52 12.18
C GLU A 579 -25.09 8.72 13.46
N LYS A 580 -25.30 7.39 13.45
CA LYS A 580 -25.21 6.50 14.61
C LYS A 580 -24.07 5.49 14.54
N ILE A 581 -23.26 5.48 13.49
CA ILE A 581 -22.08 4.59 13.39
C ILE A 581 -21.03 4.94 14.45
N TYR A 582 -20.18 3.97 14.80
CA TYR A 582 -19.14 4.11 15.84
C TYR A 582 -18.11 5.20 15.52
N THR A 583 -17.63 5.24 14.28
CA THR A 583 -16.55 6.13 13.84
C THR A 583 -17.13 7.43 13.29
N LYS A 584 -16.87 8.57 13.95
CA LYS A 584 -17.25 9.90 13.46
C LYS A 584 -16.25 10.44 12.43
N GLU A 585 -14.97 10.25 12.70
CA GLU A 585 -13.87 10.74 11.85
C GLU A 585 -12.62 9.89 12.05
N MET A 586 -11.89 9.60 10.97
CA MET A 586 -10.56 8.98 11.01
C MET A 586 -9.48 10.04 10.76
N LYS A 587 -8.45 10.06 11.61
CA LYS A 587 -7.33 11.02 11.56
C LYS A 587 -6.02 10.30 11.38
N LEU A 588 -5.25 10.71 10.38
CA LEU A 588 -3.85 10.32 10.23
C LEU A 588 -2.97 11.17 11.15
N THR A 589 -1.99 10.55 11.79
CA THR A 589 -0.92 11.30 12.47
C THR A 589 0.00 11.96 11.45
N ASN A 590 0.81 12.91 11.90
CA ASN A 590 2.02 13.25 11.16
C ASN A 590 3.03 12.10 11.25
N ARG A 591 4.06 12.14 10.40
CA ARG A 591 5.20 11.23 10.56
C ARG A 591 5.91 11.49 11.87
N VAL A 592 6.42 10.42 12.49
CA VAL A 592 7.20 10.48 13.74
C VAL A 592 8.41 11.38 13.59
N VAL A 593 9.13 11.24 12.46
CA VAL A 593 10.30 12.05 12.13
C VAL A 593 10.01 12.84 10.87
N ASN A 594 10.26 14.15 10.93
CA ASN A 594 10.15 15.00 9.76
C ASN A 594 11.37 14.80 8.85
N THR A 595 11.16 14.41 7.59
CA THR A 595 12.24 14.19 6.63
C THR A 595 13.06 15.45 6.37
N ASN A 596 12.44 16.64 6.37
CA ASN A 596 13.16 17.91 6.22
C ASN A 596 14.14 18.15 7.36
N PHE A 597 13.76 17.78 8.59
CA PHE A 597 14.66 17.89 9.75
C PHE A 597 15.91 17.02 9.57
N VAL A 598 15.74 15.79 9.07
CA VAL A 598 16.86 14.87 8.81
C VAL A 598 17.77 15.40 7.68
N ILE A 599 17.20 15.92 6.60
CA ILE A 599 17.98 16.54 5.49
C ILE A 599 18.80 17.73 6.00
N ILE A 600 18.17 18.63 6.77
CA ILE A 600 18.86 19.79 7.36
C ILE A 600 19.99 19.32 8.28
N GLY A 601 19.75 18.28 9.08
CA GLY A 601 20.77 17.64 9.91
C GLY A 601 21.98 17.17 9.09
N TYR A 602 21.75 16.45 7.99
CA TYR A 602 22.82 16.04 7.09
C TYR A 602 23.56 17.23 6.47
N LEU A 603 22.86 18.26 6.00
CA LEU A 603 23.49 19.46 5.45
C LEU A 603 24.35 20.18 6.48
N PHE A 604 23.90 20.28 7.73
CA PHE A 604 24.68 20.87 8.81
C PHE A 604 25.96 20.07 9.09
N VAL A 605 25.86 18.74 9.16
CA VAL A 605 27.01 17.84 9.32
C VAL A 605 27.99 17.98 8.16
N CYS A 606 27.49 18.06 6.91
CA CYS A 606 28.29 18.28 5.72
C CYS A 606 29.08 19.59 5.79
N LEU A 607 28.42 20.69 6.16
CA LEU A 607 29.06 22.00 6.30
C LEU A 607 30.13 21.96 7.40
N LEU A 608 29.79 21.41 8.56
CA LEU A 608 30.70 21.31 9.70
C LEU A 608 31.98 20.53 9.35
N PHE A 609 31.85 19.28 8.87
CA PHE A 609 33.01 18.45 8.56
C PHE A 609 33.80 18.94 7.35
N GLY A 610 33.13 19.44 6.31
CA GLY A 610 33.79 20.02 5.15
C GLY A 610 34.61 21.26 5.53
N SER A 611 34.05 22.17 6.32
CA SER A 611 34.76 23.37 6.78
C SER A 611 35.92 23.05 7.70
N ILE A 612 35.75 22.16 8.68
CA ILE A 612 36.84 21.73 9.57
C ILE A 612 37.97 21.10 8.76
N GLY A 613 37.64 20.19 7.82
CA GLY A 613 38.63 19.54 6.96
C GLY A 613 39.42 20.54 6.11
N ILE A 614 38.75 21.52 5.50
CA ILE A 614 39.43 22.58 4.72
C ILE A 614 40.35 23.42 5.61
N VAL A 615 39.92 23.78 6.83
CA VAL A 615 40.74 24.57 7.77
C VAL A 615 41.98 23.80 8.20
N ILE A 616 41.85 22.51 8.55
CA ILE A 616 42.98 21.64 8.90
C ILE A 616 43.92 21.53 7.70
N TYR A 617 43.39 21.23 6.52
CA TYR A 617 44.18 21.08 5.30
C TYR A 617 44.97 22.35 4.96
N LYS A 618 44.37 23.53 5.15
CA LYS A 618 45.06 24.81 4.96
C LYS A 618 46.21 24.97 5.97
N LYS A 619 45.96 24.72 7.25
CA LYS A 619 47.00 24.84 8.30
C LYS A 619 48.18 23.89 8.08
N VAL A 620 47.93 22.69 7.55
CA VAL A 620 48.96 21.66 7.32
C VAL A 620 49.70 21.86 5.97
N ASN A 621 49.21 22.70 5.06
CA ASN A 621 49.85 22.97 3.76
C ASN A 621 50.48 24.35 3.62
N VAL A 622 50.07 25.33 4.41
CA VAL A 622 50.71 26.65 4.42
C VAL A 622 51.88 26.58 5.40
N ILE A 623 53.04 26.15 4.88
CA ILE A 623 54.38 26.33 5.48
C ILE A 623 55.20 27.12 4.48
#